data_AF-A0A520N8M2-F1
#
_entry.id   AF-A0A520N8M2-F1
#
_cell.length_a   1.000
_cell.length_b   1.000
_cell.length_c   1.000
_cell.angle_alpha   90.00
_cell.angle_beta   90.00
_cell.angle_gamma   90.00
#
_symmetry.space_group_name_H-M   'P 1'
#
loop_
_entity.id
_entity.type
_entity.pdbx_description
1 polymer ?
#
loop_
_entity_poly.entity_id
_entity_poly.type
_entity_poly.pdbx_seq_one_letter_code
_entity_poly.pdbx_strand_id
1 'polypeptide(L)'
;MPKNFANAYAATAAAAASDHRTHRQLLLRALGVVVVMQMLMLTWLPNAQAQGNSFAVATRYGEILCTSALAEDRKSLEVSCAGRDGAVVSAYRQLSDGTVEVLMEIGKVGEAVTLAIFNSQDKG
;
A
#
# COMPACT_ATOMS: atom_id res chain seq x y z
N MET A 1 -47.03 55.03 -25.02
CA MET A 1 -46.20 54.98 -23.79
C MET A 1 -45.51 53.60 -23.70
N PRO A 2 -44.25 53.41 -24.17
CA PRO A 2 -43.60 52.10 -24.22
C PRO A 2 -42.36 51.96 -23.29
N LYS A 3 -42.18 52.84 -22.29
CA LYS A 3 -40.95 52.88 -21.46
C LYS A 3 -40.93 51.89 -20.28
N ASN A 4 -42.08 51.30 -19.91
CA ASN A 4 -42.18 50.48 -18.70
C ASN A 4 -41.78 49.01 -18.90
N PHE A 5 -41.82 48.50 -20.13
CA PHE A 5 -41.49 47.10 -20.40
C PHE A 5 -39.97 46.84 -20.43
N ALA A 6 -39.18 47.77 -20.96
CA ALA A 6 -37.72 47.61 -21.05
C ALA A 6 -37.02 47.50 -19.68
N ASN A 7 -37.54 48.19 -18.65
CA ASN A 7 -36.97 48.17 -17.31
C ASN A 7 -37.23 46.84 -16.57
N ALA A 8 -38.36 46.17 -16.84
CA ALA A 8 -38.71 44.89 -16.23
C ALA A 8 -37.83 43.73 -16.75
N TYR A 9 -37.48 43.76 -18.05
CA TYR A 9 -36.57 42.77 -18.65
C TYR A 9 -35.11 42.98 -18.22
N ALA A 10 -34.66 44.23 -18.07
CA ALA A 10 -33.30 44.52 -17.58
C ALA A 10 -33.10 44.11 -16.11
N ALA A 11 -34.12 44.27 -15.27
CA ALA A 11 -34.06 43.88 -13.85
C ALA A 11 -34.02 42.34 -13.65
N THR A 12 -34.75 41.59 -14.48
CA THR A 12 -34.76 40.11 -14.44
C THR A 12 -33.46 39.51 -14.98
N ALA A 13 -32.87 40.10 -16.03
CA ALA A 13 -31.56 39.68 -16.54
C ALA A 13 -30.42 39.95 -15.54
N ALA A 14 -30.47 41.07 -14.81
CA ALA A 14 -29.48 41.40 -13.78
C ALA A 14 -29.58 40.44 -12.56
N ALA A 15 -30.79 40.09 -12.14
CA ALA A 15 -31.03 39.14 -11.05
C ALA A 15 -30.56 37.72 -11.40
N ALA A 16 -30.83 37.24 -12.62
CA ALA A 16 -30.37 35.92 -13.08
C ALA A 16 -28.83 35.87 -13.20
N ALA A 17 -28.18 36.96 -13.62
CA ALA A 17 -26.73 37.04 -13.73
C ALA A 17 -26.02 37.11 -12.35
N SER A 18 -26.66 37.69 -11.32
CA SER A 18 -26.15 37.68 -9.95
C SER A 18 -26.29 36.29 -9.30
N ASP A 19 -27.40 35.60 -9.55
CA ASP A 19 -27.66 34.28 -8.97
C ASP A 19 -26.69 33.23 -9.54
N HIS A 20 -26.45 33.27 -10.85
CA HIS A 20 -25.50 32.38 -11.51
C HIS A 20 -24.04 32.57 -11.07
N ARG A 21 -23.64 33.80 -10.73
CA ARG A 21 -22.30 34.11 -10.18
C ARG A 21 -22.15 33.57 -8.75
N THR A 22 -23.20 33.71 -7.95
CA THR A 22 -23.22 33.27 -6.55
C THR A 22 -23.19 31.75 -6.47
N HIS A 23 -24.00 31.05 -7.28
CA HIS A 23 -23.96 29.59 -7.39
C HIS A 23 -22.63 29.05 -7.91
N ARG A 24 -22.01 29.70 -8.90
CA ARG A 24 -20.69 29.30 -9.40
C ARG A 24 -19.60 29.41 -8.33
N GLN A 25 -19.62 30.48 -7.52
CA GLN A 25 -18.68 30.61 -6.40
C GLN A 25 -18.91 29.56 -5.31
N LEU A 26 -20.16 29.21 -5.03
CA LEU A 26 -20.51 28.18 -4.05
C LEU A 26 -20.05 26.79 -4.49
N LEU A 27 -20.26 26.47 -5.77
CA LEU A 27 -19.80 25.21 -6.38
C LEU A 27 -18.26 25.11 -6.38
N LEU A 28 -17.56 26.19 -6.72
CA LEU A 28 -16.08 26.20 -6.72
C LEU A 28 -15.51 26.01 -5.31
N ARG A 29 -16.13 26.61 -4.29
CA ARG A 29 -15.74 26.42 -2.89
C ARG A 29 -16.00 24.99 -2.43
N ALA A 30 -17.15 24.42 -2.74
CA ALA A 30 -17.49 23.04 -2.41
C ALA A 30 -16.50 22.05 -3.06
N LEU A 31 -16.18 22.25 -4.34
CA LEU A 31 -15.17 21.44 -5.04
C LEU A 31 -13.79 21.55 -4.41
N GLY A 32 -13.36 22.77 -4.04
CA GLY A 32 -12.09 22.98 -3.35
C GLY A 32 -12.00 22.22 -2.02
N VAL A 33 -13.07 22.24 -1.22
CA VAL A 33 -13.14 21.50 0.05
C VAL A 33 -13.05 19.98 -0.18
N VAL A 34 -13.77 19.45 -1.16
CA VAL A 34 -13.73 18.01 -1.49
C VAL A 34 -12.33 17.59 -1.93
N VAL A 35 -11.64 18.37 -2.76
CA VAL A 35 -10.28 18.08 -3.21
C VAL A 35 -9.28 18.08 -2.05
N VAL A 36 -9.37 19.06 -1.14
CA VAL A 36 -8.50 19.11 0.06
C VAL A 36 -8.77 17.91 0.98
N MET A 37 -10.04 17.54 1.15
CA MET A 37 -10.41 16.39 1.98
C MET A 37 -9.92 15.06 1.38
N GLN A 38 -9.95 14.91 0.05
CA GLN A 38 -9.37 13.75 -0.64
C GLN A 38 -7.84 13.69 -0.52
N MET A 39 -7.16 14.83 -0.63
CA MET A 39 -5.71 14.92 -0.42
C MET A 39 -5.33 14.50 1.02
N LEU A 40 -6.08 14.95 2.02
CA LEU A 40 -5.85 14.56 3.42
C LEU A 40 -6.10 13.06 3.64
N MET A 41 -7.16 12.50 3.04
CA MET A 41 -7.42 11.06 3.06
C MET A 41 -6.26 10.24 2.47
N LEU A 42 -5.67 10.70 1.36
CA LEU A 42 -4.51 10.02 0.73
C LEU A 42 -3.27 10.04 1.62
N THR A 43 -3.04 11.12 2.38
CA THR A 43 -1.92 11.18 3.34
C THR A 43 -2.15 10.36 4.60
N TRP A 44 -3.40 9.99 4.87
CA TRP A 44 -3.78 9.25 6.07
C TRP A 44 -3.88 7.74 5.88
N LEU A 45 -3.71 7.24 4.64
CA LEU A 45 -3.36 5.85 4.45
C LEU A 45 -1.95 5.66 4.99
N PRO A 46 -1.76 4.94 6.11
CA PRO A 46 -0.44 4.60 6.55
C PRO A 46 0.16 3.72 5.45
N ASN A 47 1.08 4.29 4.67
CA ASN A 47 2.06 3.53 3.91
C ASN A 47 3.01 2.85 4.91
N ALA A 48 2.47 2.00 5.78
CA ALA A 48 3.21 0.95 6.43
C ALA A 48 3.32 -0.19 5.42
N GLN A 49 3.93 0.09 4.27
CA GLN A 49 4.53 -0.96 3.49
C GLN A 49 5.78 -1.40 4.27
N ALA A 50 5.57 -2.29 5.24
CA ALA A 50 6.53 -3.34 5.49
C ALA A 50 6.55 -4.14 4.19
N GLN A 51 7.27 -3.65 3.20
CA GLN A 51 7.43 -4.30 1.91
C GLN A 51 8.23 -5.56 2.19
N GLY A 52 7.49 -6.61 2.51
CA GLY A 52 8.07 -7.91 2.71
C GLY A 52 8.69 -8.34 1.40
N ASN A 53 10.02 -8.45 1.37
CA ASN A 53 10.71 -8.74 0.13
C ASN A 53 10.44 -10.21 -0.19
N SER A 54 9.61 -10.45 -1.20
CA SER A 54 9.28 -11.80 -1.65
C SER A 54 10.37 -12.24 -2.63
N PHE A 55 11.03 -13.35 -2.34
CA PHE A 55 12.07 -13.91 -3.20
C PHE A 55 11.83 -15.40 -3.40
N ALA A 56 12.24 -15.88 -4.57
CA ALA A 56 12.12 -17.28 -4.92
C ALA A 56 13.45 -17.99 -4.68
N VAL A 57 13.40 -19.15 -4.02
CA VAL A 57 14.53 -20.05 -3.85
C VAL A 57 14.33 -21.25 -4.77
N ALA A 58 15.22 -21.41 -5.75
CA ALA A 58 15.23 -22.59 -6.59
C ALA A 58 15.83 -23.77 -5.81
N THR A 59 15.00 -24.77 -5.50
CA THR A 59 15.44 -26.01 -4.85
C THR A 59 15.30 -27.19 -5.81
N ARG A 60 15.88 -28.35 -5.45
CA ARG A 60 15.67 -29.60 -6.20
C ARG A 60 14.20 -30.05 -6.25
N TYR A 61 13.35 -29.50 -5.39
CA TYR A 61 11.92 -29.81 -5.31
C TYR A 61 11.03 -28.79 -6.05
N GLY A 62 11.65 -27.81 -6.72
CA GLY A 62 10.97 -26.73 -7.41
C GLY A 62 11.27 -25.37 -6.78
N GLU A 63 10.59 -24.36 -7.31
CA GLU A 63 10.64 -22.98 -6.82
C GLU A 63 9.85 -22.85 -5.52
N ILE A 64 10.50 -22.37 -4.47
CA ILE A 64 9.90 -22.09 -3.16
C ILE A 64 9.83 -20.58 -3.00
N LEU A 65 8.64 -20.07 -2.67
CA LEU A 65 8.42 -18.65 -2.46
C LEU A 65 8.66 -18.33 -0.99
N CYS A 66 9.64 -17.47 -0.73
CA CYS A 66 9.95 -16.96 0.60
C CYS A 66 9.53 -15.50 0.72
N THR A 67 8.84 -15.18 1.81
CA THR A 67 8.44 -13.82 2.16
C THR A 67 9.16 -13.41 3.42
N SER A 68 9.97 -12.35 3.33
CA SER A 68 10.55 -11.72 4.52
C SER A 68 9.63 -10.62 5.04
N ALA A 69 9.60 -10.40 6.35
CA ALA A 69 8.93 -9.28 6.99
C ALA A 69 9.77 -8.83 8.19
N LEU A 70 9.75 -7.54 8.49
CA LEU A 70 10.38 -7.05 9.71
C LEU A 70 9.52 -7.50 10.90
N ALA A 71 10.13 -8.17 11.87
CA ALA A 71 9.45 -8.60 13.09
C ALA A 71 8.89 -7.39 13.85
N GLU A 72 7.89 -7.62 14.71
CA GLU A 72 7.23 -6.56 15.48
C GLU A 72 8.21 -5.73 16.33
N ASP A 73 9.31 -6.35 16.79
CA ASP A 73 10.37 -5.72 17.55
C ASP A 73 11.30 -4.82 16.71
N ARG A 74 11.14 -4.85 15.37
CA ARG A 74 11.97 -4.16 14.35
C ARG A 74 13.46 -4.46 14.43
N LYS A 75 13.87 -5.49 15.15
CA LYS A 75 15.26 -5.87 15.36
C LYS A 75 15.64 -7.14 14.59
N SER A 76 14.65 -7.86 14.09
CA SER A 76 14.84 -9.07 13.33
C SER A 76 13.98 -9.09 12.07
N LEU A 77 14.44 -9.82 11.06
CA LEU A 77 13.71 -10.14 9.85
C LEU A 77 13.19 -11.57 9.99
N GLU A 78 11.87 -11.73 10.00
CA GLU A 78 11.24 -13.04 9.92
C GLU A 78 11.04 -13.40 8.46
N VAL A 79 11.40 -14.61 8.09
CA VAL A 79 11.24 -15.11 6.73
C VAL A 79 10.49 -16.43 6.81
N SER A 80 9.40 -16.52 6.05
CA SER A 80 8.60 -17.72 5.90
C SER A 80 8.64 -18.17 4.44
N CYS A 81 8.84 -19.45 4.22
CA CYS A 81 8.93 -20.05 2.90
C CYS A 81 7.80 -21.06 2.70
N ALA A 82 7.00 -20.81 1.67
CA ALA A 82 5.86 -21.65 1.32
C ALA A 82 6.21 -22.55 0.12
N GLY A 83 5.88 -23.83 0.26
CA GLY A 83 5.95 -24.78 -0.83
C GLY A 83 4.86 -24.55 -1.87
N ARG A 84 4.87 -25.37 -2.93
CA ARG A 84 3.92 -25.28 -4.05
C ARG A 84 2.44 -25.35 -3.63
N ASP A 85 2.15 -26.07 -2.54
CA ASP A 85 0.80 -26.24 -2.02
C ASP A 85 0.37 -25.08 -1.10
N GLY A 86 1.20 -24.04 -0.97
CA GLY A 86 0.98 -22.89 -0.09
C GLY A 86 1.26 -23.16 1.39
N ALA A 87 1.56 -24.41 1.76
CA ALA A 87 1.97 -24.76 3.12
C ALA A 87 3.37 -24.19 3.42
N VAL A 88 3.54 -23.60 4.61
CA VAL A 88 4.85 -23.12 5.06
C VAL A 88 5.72 -24.33 5.36
N VAL A 89 6.83 -24.47 4.65
CA VAL A 89 7.77 -25.60 4.75
C VAL A 89 9.02 -25.24 5.54
N SER A 90 9.38 -23.97 5.60
CA SER A 90 10.41 -23.48 6.51
C SER A 90 10.13 -22.04 6.95
N ALA A 91 10.62 -21.68 8.13
CA ALA A 91 10.63 -20.32 8.62
C ALA A 91 11.88 -20.09 9.45
N TYR A 92 12.46 -18.90 9.33
CA TYR A 92 13.64 -18.50 10.09
C TYR A 92 13.56 -17.03 10.46
N ARG A 93 14.32 -16.66 11.48
CA ARG A 93 14.51 -15.29 11.94
C ARG A 93 15.97 -14.91 11.75
N GLN A 94 16.20 -13.83 11.04
CA GLN A 94 17.51 -13.23 10.89
C GLN A 94 17.62 -12.04 11.85
N LEU A 95 18.54 -12.15 12.79
CA LEU A 95 18.86 -11.10 13.76
C LEU A 95 19.75 -10.04 13.11
N SER A 96 19.80 -8.85 13.71
CA SER A 96 20.59 -7.71 13.21
C SER A 96 22.10 -7.95 13.20
N ASP A 97 22.59 -8.90 13.99
CA ASP A 97 23.99 -9.37 14.00
C ASP A 97 24.29 -10.36 12.85
N GLY A 98 23.28 -10.65 12.02
CA GLY A 98 23.33 -11.60 10.93
C GLY A 98 23.13 -13.05 11.35
N THR A 99 22.90 -13.34 12.63
CA THR A 99 22.59 -14.70 13.10
C THR A 99 21.24 -15.14 12.53
N VAL A 100 21.18 -16.38 12.02
CA VAL A 100 19.96 -16.98 11.47
C VAL A 100 19.49 -18.06 12.44
N GLU A 101 18.31 -17.87 12.98
CA GLU A 101 17.61 -18.81 13.85
C GLU A 101 16.52 -19.52 13.05
N VAL A 102 16.62 -20.84 12.91
CA VAL A 102 15.59 -21.63 12.21
C VAL A 102 14.44 -21.88 13.17
N LEU A 103 13.28 -21.28 12.89
CA LEU A 103 12.09 -21.39 13.71
C LEU A 103 11.26 -22.62 13.37
N MET A 104 11.28 -23.00 12.09
CA MET A 104 10.52 -24.14 11.60
C MET A 104 11.19 -24.73 10.37
N GLU A 105 11.22 -26.06 10.32
CA GLU A 105 11.69 -26.83 9.19
C GLU A 105 10.83 -28.09 9.06
N ILE A 106 10.12 -28.23 7.95
CA ILE A 106 9.20 -29.34 7.72
C ILE A 106 9.70 -30.19 6.56
N GLY A 107 10.15 -31.40 6.92
CA GLY A 107 10.54 -32.43 5.97
C GLY A 107 11.70 -32.02 5.07
N LYS A 108 11.92 -32.80 4.01
CA LYS A 108 13.10 -32.65 3.14
C LYS A 108 13.09 -31.37 2.29
N VAL A 109 11.93 -30.74 2.11
CA VAL A 109 11.80 -29.47 1.39
C VAL A 109 12.27 -28.33 2.28
N GLY A 110 11.83 -28.30 3.55
CA GLY A 110 12.30 -27.33 4.53
C GLY A 110 13.82 -27.35 4.68
N GLU A 111 14.40 -28.54 4.88
CA GLU A 111 15.85 -28.73 5.02
C GLU A 111 16.63 -28.17 3.81
N ALA A 112 16.15 -28.44 2.59
CA ALA A 112 16.80 -27.95 1.37
C ALA A 112 16.70 -26.42 1.22
N VAL A 113 15.60 -25.82 1.67
CA VAL A 113 15.45 -24.36 1.68
C VAL A 113 16.39 -23.74 2.70
N THR A 114 16.41 -24.27 3.93
CA THR A 114 17.32 -23.83 4.99
C THR A 114 18.79 -23.87 4.51
N LEU A 115 19.21 -24.98 3.89
CA LEU A 115 20.56 -25.14 3.36
C LEU A 115 20.87 -24.16 2.22
N ALA A 116 19.94 -23.98 1.27
CA ALA A 116 20.11 -23.02 0.19
C ALA A 116 20.31 -21.58 0.71
N ILE A 117 19.62 -21.23 1.79
CA ILE A 117 19.72 -19.92 2.43
C ILE A 117 21.05 -19.76 3.15
N PHE A 118 21.51 -20.75 3.91
CA PHE A 118 22.82 -20.71 4.54
C PHE A 118 23.96 -20.59 3.53
N ASN A 119 23.88 -21.35 2.43
CA ASN A 119 24.84 -21.25 1.33
C ASN A 119 24.83 -19.87 0.65
N SER A 120 23.66 -19.23 0.53
CA SER A 120 23.56 -17.88 -0.06
C SER A 120 24.15 -16.76 0.81
N GLN A 121 24.36 -17.02 2.11
CA GLN A 121 24.90 -16.05 3.05
C GLN A 121 26.40 -16.22 3.34
N ASP A 122 27.12 -17.07 2.59
CA ASP A 122 28.54 -17.41 2.84
C ASP A 122 28.82 -17.88 4.29
N LYS A 123 27.81 -18.46 4.95
CA LYS A 123 27.93 -19.03 6.31
C LYS A 123 27.97 -20.57 6.30
N GLY A 124 28.23 -21.17 5.13
CA GLY A 124 28.34 -22.61 4.91
C GLY A 124 29.70 -23.17 5.30
#